data_AF-A0A2S8EPB7-F1
#
_entry.id   AF-A0A2S8EPB7-F1
#
_cell.length_a   1.000
_cell.length_b   1.000
_cell.length_c   1.000
_cell.angle_alpha   90.00
_cell.angle_beta   90.00
_cell.angle_gamma   90.00
#
_symmetry.space_group_name_H-M   'P 1'
#
loop_
_entity.id
_entity.type
_entity.pdbx_description
1 polymer ?
#
loop_
_entity_poly.entity_id
_entity_poly.type
_entity_poly.pdbx_seq_one_letter_code
_entity_poly.pdbx_strand_id
1 'polypeptide(L)' 'MSNFPPARYRTTNWSSYNASQGRRGSLPIRVGREMTWLAPRDGRPGRPAVFSDAAIQF' A
#
# COMPACT_ATOMS: atom_id res chain seq x y z
N MET A 1 -31.34 18.07 -10.29
CA MET A 1 -30.06 18.66 -9.84
C MET A 1 -29.86 18.29 -8.38
N SER A 2 -28.81 17.52 -8.07
CA SER A 2 -28.51 17.10 -6.70
C SER A 2 -28.03 18.29 -5.87
N ASN A 3 -28.86 18.71 -4.92
CA ASN A 3 -28.62 19.84 -4.02
C ASN A 3 -27.73 19.39 -2.85
N PHE A 4 -26.42 19.29 -3.09
CA PHE A 4 -25.47 19.09 -1.99
C PHE A 4 -25.10 20.43 -1.38
N PRO A 5 -25.09 20.56 -0.04
CA PRO A 5 -24.61 21.77 0.61
C PRO A 5 -23.15 22.03 0.20
N PRO A 6 -22.75 23.30 0.03
CA PRO A 6 -21.40 23.64 -0.41
C PRO A 6 -20.37 23.07 0.56
N ALA A 7 -19.34 22.42 0.00
CA ALA A 7 -18.26 21.83 0.79
C ALA A 7 -17.58 22.93 1.63
N ARG A 8 -17.51 22.72 2.95
CA ARG A 8 -16.89 23.67 3.91
C ARG A 8 -15.41 23.93 3.62
N TYR A 9 -14.74 23.00 2.95
CA TYR A 9 -13.34 23.09 2.58
C TYR A 9 -13.15 22.63 1.14
N ARG A 10 -12.33 23.37 0.39
CA ARG A 10 -11.98 23.07 -1.00
C ARG A 10 -10.51 22.66 -1.07
N THR A 11 -10.24 21.47 -1.60
CA THR A 11 -8.86 21.01 -1.83
C THR A 11 -8.28 21.75 -3.03
N THR A 12 -7.40 22.73 -2.77
CA THR A 12 -6.72 23.52 -3.82
C THR A 12 -5.36 22.94 -4.21
N ASN A 13 -4.79 22.09 -3.36
CA ASN A 13 -3.44 21.55 -3.52
C ASN A 13 -3.38 20.21 -4.27
N TRP A 14 -4.52 19.69 -4.74
CA TRP A 14 -4.62 18.32 -5.29
C TRP A 14 -3.64 18.06 -6.44
N SER A 15 -3.49 19.04 -7.35
CA SER A 15 -2.55 18.93 -8.48
C SER A 15 -1.10 18.89 -8.01
N SER A 16 -0.71 19.80 -7.10
CA SER A 16 0.64 19.87 -6.54
C SER A 16 1.01 18.62 -5.74
N TYR A 17 0.04 18.08 -4.98
CA TYR A 17 0.18 16.84 -4.23
C TYR A 17 0.38 15.64 -5.16
N ASN A 18 -0.43 15.51 -6.22
CA ASN A 18 -0.25 14.42 -7.19
C ASN A 18 1.05 14.55 -8.00
N ALA A 19 1.47 15.77 -8.32
CA ALA A 19 2.74 16.01 -9.01
C ALA A 19 3.96 15.63 -8.16
N SER A 20 3.93 15.88 -6.84
CA SER A 20 5.00 15.44 -5.94
C SER A 20 5.02 13.93 -5.75
N GLN A 21 3.85 13.27 -5.75
CA GLN A 21 3.75 11.81 -5.73
C GLN A 21 4.26 11.16 -7.02
N GLY A 22 3.97 11.73 -8.20
CA GLY A 22 4.48 11.23 -9.49
C GLY A 22 6.00 11.36 -9.64
N ARG A 23 6.61 12.36 -9.00
CA ARG A 23 8.08 12.51 -8.93
C ARG A 23 8.76 11.50 -8.01
N ARG A 24 7.99 10.77 -7.19
CA ARG A 24 8.48 9.75 -6.26
C ARG A 24 8.78 8.41 -6.93
N GLY A 25 9.15 8.47 -8.22
CA GLY A 25 9.79 7.45 -9.04
C GLY A 25 9.36 6.04 -8.71
N SER A 26 8.40 5.53 -9.49
CA SER A 26 8.08 4.11 -9.67
C SER A 26 8.82 3.20 -8.68
N LEU A 27 8.31 3.06 -7.45
CA LEU A 27 8.86 2.09 -6.53
C LEU A 27 8.80 0.75 -7.28
N PRO A 28 9.94 0.13 -7.63
CA PRO A 28 9.87 -1.18 -8.24
C PRO A 28 9.43 -2.12 -7.12
N ILE A 29 8.12 -2.39 -7.03
CA ILE A 29 7.61 -3.51 -6.26
C ILE A 29 8.18 -4.73 -6.99
N ARG A 30 9.31 -5.24 -6.52
CA ARG A 30 9.91 -6.47 -7.04
C ARG A 30 9.03 -7.61 -6.53
N VAL A 31 7.91 -7.85 -7.20
CA VAL A 31 7.13 -9.07 -7.05
C VAL A 31 7.97 -10.17 -7.71
N GLY A 32 8.85 -10.80 -6.93
CA GLY A 32 9.62 -11.94 -7.41
C GLY A 32 8.68 -13.07 -7.80
N ARG A 33 8.80 -13.62 -9.02
CA ARG A 33 7.99 -14.77 -9.46
C ARG A 33 8.23 -16.02 -8.60
N GLU A 34 9.41 -16.09 -7.96
CA GLU A 34 9.82 -17.17 -7.05
C GLU A 34 9.58 -16.84 -5.57
N MET A 35 8.89 -15.73 -5.28
CA MET A 35 8.74 -15.26 -3.91
C MET A 35 7.71 -16.12 -3.14
N THR A 36 8.16 -16.73 -2.05
CA THR A 36 7.28 -17.49 -1.15
C THR A 36 6.49 -16.52 -0.28
N TRP A 37 5.28 -16.15 -0.71
CA TRP A 37 4.44 -15.17 -0.03
C TRP A 37 3.93 -15.62 1.34
N LEU A 38 3.54 -16.89 1.43
CA LEU A 38 2.92 -17.44 2.62
C LEU A 38 3.96 -18.01 3.57
N ALA A 39 3.79 -17.76 4.86
CA ALA A 39 4.66 -18.39 5.85
C ALA A 39 4.39 -19.90 5.91
N PRO A 40 5.42 -20.74 6.12
CA PRO A 40 5.21 -22.12 6.47
C PRO A 40 4.47 -22.24 7.80
N ARG A 41 3.76 -23.34 8.01
CA ARG A 41 3.10 -23.63 9.28
C ARG A 41 4.16 -23.81 10.37
N ASP A 42 4.35 -22.77 11.18
CA ASP A 42 5.16 -22.85 12.38
C ASP A 42 4.33 -23.55 13.45
N GLY A 43 4.71 -24.76 13.87
CA GLY A 43 3.98 -25.57 14.86
C GLY A 43 3.99 -24.98 16.28
N ARG A 44 4.18 -23.67 16.41
CA ARG A 44 4.31 -22.94 17.66
C ARG A 44 2.92 -22.57 18.19
N PRO A 45 2.73 -22.56 19.52
CA PRO A 45 1.51 -22.06 20.12
C PRO A 45 1.32 -20.56 19.79
N GLY A 46 0.13 -20.19 19.30
CA GLY A 46 -0.20 -18.81 18.96
C GLY A 46 -0.75 -18.66 17.54
N ARG A 47 -0.91 -17.40 17.09
CA ARG A 47 -1.40 -17.12 15.72
C ARG A 47 -0.26 -17.34 14.73
N PRO A 48 -0.39 -18.26 13.76
CA PRO A 48 0.64 -18.47 12.74
C PRO A 48 0.78 -17.21 11.87
N ALA A 49 2.02 -16.93 11.45
CA ALA A 49 2.29 -15.87 10.49
C ALA A 49 1.56 -16.18 9.17
N VAL A 50 0.92 -15.17 8.58
CA VAL A 50 0.25 -15.33 7.28
C VAL A 50 1.24 -15.12 6.14
N PHE A 51 2.19 -14.20 6.33
CA PHE A 51 3.21 -13.85 5.35
C PHE A 51 4.60 -14.26 5.84
N SER A 52 5.43 -14.70 4.91
CA SER A 52 6.82 -15.07 5.20
C SER A 52 7.69 -13.83 5.48
N ASP A 53 8.84 -14.04 6.11
CA ASP A 53 9.84 -12.97 6.30
C ASP A 53 10.30 -12.36 4.97
N ALA A 54 10.44 -13.19 3.93
CA ALA A 54 10.79 -12.74 2.58
C ALA A 54 9.78 -11.72 2.02
N ALA A 55 8.50 -11.77 2.43
CA ALA A 55 7.47 -10.82 2.05
C ALA A 55 7.58 -9.44 2.71
N ILE A 56 8.46 -9.27 3.69
CA ILE A 56 8.57 -8.08 4.55
C ILE A 56 9.92 -7.35 4.32
N GLN A 57 10.69 -7.71 3.29
CA GLN A 57 11.96 -7.05 2.99
C GLN A 57 11.75 -5.87 2.02
N PHE A 58 12.08 -4.65 2.47
CA PHE A 58 12.01 -3.39 1.69
C PHE A 58 13.36 -2.71 1.61
#